data_AF-A0A6G3R7R2-F1
#
_entry.id   AF-A0A6G3R7R2-F1
#
_cell.length_a   1.000
_cell.length_b   1.000
_cell.length_c   1.000
_cell.angle_alpha   90.00
_cell.angle_beta   90.00
_cell.angle_gamma   90.00
#
_symmetry.space_group_name_H-M   'P 1'
#
loop_
_entity.id
_entity.type
_entity.pdbx_description
1 polymer ?
#
loop_
_entity_poly.entity_id
_entity_poly.type
_entity_poly.pdbx_seq_one_letter_code
_entity_poly.pdbx_strand_id
1 'polypeptide(L)'
;MKVSLCKHSFPCQPPHGSIFRPGDCTGCGLTYADHEAELRRQDEALIVGSSRDGHCPDCSQARRLFRFQPPAQPWHDPGYEPPVTFLCTDCFNNAVDAHNAMVNAVFEEAAR
;
A
#
# COMPACT_ATOMS: atom_id res chain seq x y z
N MET A 1 0.47 -3.80 -25.05
CA MET A 1 1.12 -3.29 -23.82
C MET A 1 2.54 -3.83 -23.78
N LYS A 2 3.57 -2.96 -23.75
CA LYS A 2 4.94 -3.42 -23.49
C LYS A 2 5.00 -3.78 -22.01
N VAL A 3 5.10 -5.06 -21.68
CA VAL A 3 5.49 -5.49 -20.34
C VAL A 3 6.91 -4.97 -20.13
N SER A 4 7.05 -3.87 -19.40
CA SER A 4 8.35 -3.28 -19.08
C SER A 4 9.02 -4.19 -18.06
N LEU A 5 9.94 -5.05 -18.51
CA LEU A 5 10.86 -5.78 -17.63
C LEU A 5 11.93 -4.87 -16.99
N CYS A 6 11.78 -3.54 -17.11
CA CYS A 6 12.68 -2.60 -16.48
C CYS A 6 12.56 -2.75 -14.96
N LYS A 7 13.66 -3.16 -14.31
CA LYS A 7 13.81 -3.03 -12.86
C LYS A 7 14.04 -1.55 -12.57
N HIS A 8 12.95 -0.82 -12.34
CA HIS A 8 12.99 0.62 -12.22
C HIS A 8 14.01 1.07 -11.15
N SER A 9 14.82 2.06 -11.50
CA SER A 9 15.85 2.64 -10.62
C SER A 9 15.74 4.15 -10.71
N PHE A 10 15.33 4.77 -9.60
CA PHE A 10 15.08 6.20 -9.52
C PHE A 10 16.20 6.88 -8.72
N PRO A 11 16.99 7.79 -9.31
CA PRO A 11 18.06 8.47 -8.61
C PRO A 11 17.51 9.46 -7.58
N CYS A 12 18.03 9.42 -6.36
CA CYS A 12 17.67 10.32 -5.26
C CYS A 12 18.76 11.33 -4.89
N GLN A 13 19.82 11.44 -5.72
CA GLN A 13 20.97 12.31 -5.51
C GLN A 13 21.00 13.45 -6.54
N PRO A 14 21.35 14.69 -6.15
CA PRO A 14 21.57 15.79 -7.09
C PRO A 14 22.69 15.48 -8.10
N PRO A 15 22.64 16.01 -9.34
CA PRO A 15 21.62 16.90 -9.91
C PRO A 15 20.37 16.16 -10.43
N HIS A 16 20.35 14.83 -10.33
CA HIS A 16 19.37 13.99 -11.03
C HIS A 16 18.10 13.72 -10.22
N GLY A 17 18.10 14.03 -8.92
CA GLY A 17 16.94 13.92 -8.06
C GLY A 17 17.24 14.34 -6.62
N SER A 18 16.31 14.04 -5.73
CA SER A 18 16.45 14.19 -4.29
C SER A 18 15.68 13.09 -3.58
N ILE A 19 15.89 12.91 -2.28
CA ILE A 19 15.12 11.95 -1.47
C ILE A 19 13.61 12.24 -1.52
N PHE A 20 13.20 13.51 -1.61
CA PHE A 20 11.77 13.90 -1.64
C PHE A 20 11.17 13.94 -3.05
N ARG A 21 12.02 14.05 -4.07
CA ARG A 21 11.64 14.09 -5.49
C ARG A 21 12.65 13.29 -6.27
N PRO A 22 12.50 11.95 -6.33
CA PRO A 22 13.35 11.10 -7.16
C PRO A 22 13.26 11.52 -8.63
N GLY A 23 14.37 11.41 -9.35
CA GLY A 23 14.38 11.62 -10.80
C GLY A 23 13.72 10.48 -11.55
N ASP A 24 13.67 10.59 -12.88
CA ASP A 24 13.10 9.55 -13.73
C ASP A 24 13.94 8.27 -13.73
N CYS A 25 13.29 7.15 -14.06
CA CYS A 25 13.93 5.85 -14.12
C CYS A 25 15.10 5.86 -15.14
N THR A 26 16.30 5.50 -14.68
CA THR A 26 17.52 5.50 -15.52
C THR A 26 17.45 4.54 -16.71
N GLY A 27 16.65 3.47 -16.60
CA GLY A 27 16.50 2.47 -17.67
C GLY A 27 15.47 2.82 -18.75
N CYS A 28 14.27 3.26 -18.36
CA CYS A 28 13.14 3.44 -19.29
C CYS A 28 12.54 4.85 -19.32
N GLY A 29 13.01 5.78 -18.48
CA GLY A 29 12.52 7.16 -18.42
C GLY A 29 11.11 7.32 -17.81
N LEU A 30 10.55 6.26 -17.20
CA LEU A 30 9.30 6.37 -16.44
C LEU A 30 9.49 7.35 -15.28
N THR A 31 8.53 8.25 -15.06
CA THR A 31 8.58 9.15 -13.90
C THR A 31 8.31 8.36 -12.61
N TYR A 32 8.82 8.86 -11.48
CA TYR A 32 8.52 8.26 -10.17
C TYR A 32 7.00 8.30 -9.87
N ALA A 33 6.32 9.38 -10.27
CA ALA A 33 4.87 9.49 -10.07
C ALA A 33 4.07 8.45 -10.86
N ASP A 34 4.47 8.16 -12.10
CA ASP A 34 3.82 7.12 -12.91
C ASP A 34 4.03 5.72 -12.34
N HIS A 35 5.21 5.46 -11.78
CA HIS A 35 5.52 4.24 -11.06
C HIS A 35 4.61 4.05 -9.84
N GLU A 36 4.49 5.07 -8.99
CA GLU A 36 3.62 5.01 -7.81
C GLU A 36 2.14 4.83 -8.19
N ALA A 37 1.69 5.48 -9.26
CA ALA A 37 0.34 5.32 -9.77
C ALA A 37 0.07 3.89 -10.27
N GLU A 38 1.05 3.25 -10.91
CA GLU A 38 0.94 1.86 -11.35
C GLU A 38 0.94 0.88 -10.18
N LEU A 39 1.82 1.06 -9.19
CA LEU A 39 1.81 0.23 -7.98
C LEU A 39 0.45 0.30 -7.27
N ARG A 40 -0.13 1.50 -7.16
CA ARG A 40 -1.46 1.67 -6.58
C ARG A 40 -2.54 0.94 -7.37
N ARG A 41 -2.52 1.02 -8.71
CA ARG A 41 -3.45 0.27 -9.57
C ARG A 41 -3.32 -1.24 -9.37
N GLN A 42 -2.10 -1.75 -9.24
CA GLN A 42 -1.86 -3.18 -9.01
C GLN A 42 -2.38 -3.62 -7.64
N ASP A 43 -2.16 -2.82 -6.60
CA ASP A 43 -2.67 -3.10 -5.27
C ASP A 43 -4.22 -3.10 -5.23
N GLU A 44 -4.85 -2.09 -5.84
CA GLU A 44 -6.31 -2.03 -6.01
C GLU A 44 -6.84 -3.26 -6.77
N ALA A 45 -6.15 -3.67 -7.84
CA ALA A 45 -6.51 -4.86 -8.60
C ALA A 45 -6.40 -6.15 -7.75
N LEU A 46 -5.44 -6.23 -6.82
CA LEU A 46 -5.35 -7.36 -5.87
C LEU A 46 -6.50 -7.33 -4.86
N ILE A 47 -6.81 -6.18 -4.29
CA ILE A 47 -7.90 -6.01 -3.31
C ILE A 47 -9.25 -6.38 -3.93
N VAL A 48 -9.56 -5.84 -5.12
CA VAL A 48 -10.82 -6.07 -5.80
C VAL A 48 -10.85 -7.44 -6.49
N GLY A 49 -9.76 -7.86 -7.13
CA GLY A 49 -9.68 -9.12 -7.86
C GLY A 49 -9.80 -10.35 -6.97
N SER A 50 -9.41 -10.25 -5.70
CA SER A 50 -9.58 -11.31 -4.71
C SER A 50 -10.90 -11.22 -3.92
N SER A 51 -11.76 -10.25 -4.24
CA SER A 51 -13.01 -10.04 -3.50
C SER A 51 -14.01 -11.19 -3.70
N ARG A 52 -14.78 -11.48 -2.64
CA ARG A 52 -15.74 -12.60 -2.60
C ARG A 52 -16.93 -12.26 -1.73
N ASP A 53 -18.06 -12.90 -1.98
CA ASP A 53 -19.23 -12.75 -1.12
C ASP A 53 -19.13 -13.68 0.10
N GLY A 54 -19.60 -13.23 1.25
CA GLY A 54 -19.56 -14.00 2.50
C GLY A 54 -20.06 -13.22 3.70
N HIS A 55 -19.85 -13.77 4.90
CA HIS A 55 -20.14 -13.06 6.15
C HIS A 55 -18.87 -12.37 6.63
N CYS A 56 -18.97 -11.06 6.88
CA CYS A 56 -17.86 -10.29 7.42
C CYS A 56 -17.52 -10.80 8.83
N PRO A 57 -16.25 -11.12 9.16
CA PRO A 57 -15.88 -11.63 10.48
C PRO A 57 -16.12 -10.60 11.59
N ASP A 58 -16.07 -9.30 11.29
CA ASP A 58 -16.18 -8.24 12.28
C ASP A 58 -17.63 -7.87 12.60
N CYS A 59 -18.47 -7.69 11.56
CA CYS A 59 -19.86 -7.26 11.74
C CYS A 59 -20.90 -8.36 11.49
N SER A 60 -20.46 -9.57 11.13
CA SER A 60 -21.31 -10.73 10.81
C SER A 60 -22.32 -10.53 9.69
N GLN A 61 -22.28 -9.41 8.96
CA GLN A 61 -23.21 -9.13 7.86
C GLN A 61 -22.79 -9.87 6.59
N ALA A 62 -23.78 -10.42 5.88
CA ALA A 62 -23.57 -11.00 4.55
C ALA A 62 -23.35 -9.88 3.51
N ARG A 63 -22.11 -9.74 3.01
CA ARG A 63 -21.69 -8.67 2.09
C ARG A 63 -20.57 -9.14 1.15
N ARG A 64 -20.23 -8.31 0.17
CA ARG A 64 -18.96 -8.40 -0.57
C ARG A 64 -17.80 -8.12 0.39
N LEU A 65 -16.83 -9.00 0.42
CA LEU A 65 -15.63 -8.91 1.25
C LEU A 65 -14.41 -8.61 0.37
N PHE A 66 -13.56 -7.73 0.87
CA PHE A 66 -12.35 -7.25 0.23
C PHE A 66 -11.13 -7.71 1.04
N ARG A 67 -10.06 -8.06 0.35
CA ARG A 67 -8.81 -8.44 0.98
C ARG A 67 -8.22 -7.24 1.70
N PHE A 68 -8.06 -7.36 3.00
CA PHE A 68 -7.36 -6.40 3.85
C PHE A 68 -6.05 -7.02 4.34
N GLN A 69 -4.96 -6.29 4.21
CA GLN A 69 -3.68 -6.64 4.82
C GLN A 69 -3.11 -5.33 5.39
N PRO A 70 -2.80 -5.26 6.70
CA PRO A 70 -2.24 -4.05 7.26
C PRO A 70 -0.84 -3.78 6.68
N PRO A 71 -0.45 -2.51 6.50
CA PRO A 71 0.87 -2.16 5.98
C PRO A 71 1.98 -2.74 6.86
N ALA A 72 3.06 -3.23 6.23
CA ALA A 72 4.24 -3.67 6.94
C ALA A 72 4.85 -2.50 7.74
N GLN A 73 5.21 -2.75 8.99
CA GLN A 73 5.76 -1.75 9.91
C GLN A 73 7.27 -1.90 10.07
N PRO A 74 8.00 -0.82 10.39
CA PRO A 74 9.45 -0.85 10.52
C PRO A 74 9.98 -1.79 11.62
N TRP A 75 9.15 -2.10 12.61
CA TRP A 75 9.49 -3.02 13.72
C TRP A 75 9.09 -4.47 13.46
N HIS A 76 8.49 -4.79 12.30
CA HIS A 76 8.27 -6.17 11.93
C HIS A 76 9.60 -6.84 11.56
N ASP A 77 9.75 -8.11 11.94
CA ASP A 77 10.92 -8.90 11.56
C ASP A 77 11.08 -8.97 10.04
N PRO A 78 12.31 -9.04 9.51
CA PRO A 78 12.54 -9.24 8.08
C PRO A 78 11.81 -10.50 7.57
N GLY A 79 10.94 -10.32 6.57
CA GLY A 79 10.14 -11.40 5.99
C GLY A 79 8.85 -11.71 6.75
N TYR A 80 8.51 -10.94 7.79
CA TYR A 80 7.20 -11.05 8.43
C TYR A 80 6.10 -10.59 7.47
N GLU A 81 5.16 -11.49 7.16
CA GLU A 81 3.97 -11.20 6.39
C GLU A 81 2.78 -10.95 7.32
N PRO A 82 2.20 -9.73 7.35
CA PRO A 82 1.03 -9.47 8.16
C PRO A 82 -0.16 -10.33 7.73
N PRO A 83 -1.03 -10.75 8.67
CA PRO A 83 -2.15 -11.61 8.36
C PRO A 83 -3.11 -10.93 7.38
N VAL A 84 -3.60 -11.71 6.43
CA VAL A 84 -4.62 -11.28 5.46
C VAL A 84 -6.00 -11.60 6.01
N THR A 85 -6.88 -10.61 6.03
CA THR A 85 -8.30 -10.78 6.39
C THR A 85 -9.20 -10.36 5.23
N PHE A 86 -10.48 -10.72 5.31
CA PHE A 86 -11.49 -10.34 4.32
C PHE A 86 -12.62 -9.60 5.01
N LEU A 87 -12.74 -8.31 4.73
CA LEU A 87 -13.65 -7.41 5.42
C LEU A 87 -14.67 -6.82 4.45
N CYS A 88 -15.89 -6.54 4.92
CA CYS A 88 -16.79 -5.69 4.13
C CYS A 88 -16.21 -4.27 4.05
N THR A 89 -16.65 -3.47 3.06
CA THR A 89 -16.13 -2.11 2.83
C THR A 89 -16.12 -1.23 4.09
N ASP A 90 -17.18 -1.29 4.91
CA ASP A 90 -17.27 -0.48 6.12
C ASP A 90 -16.21 -0.88 7.16
N CYS A 91 -16.05 -2.18 7.41
CA CYS A 91 -15.03 -2.69 8.33
C CYS A 91 -13.61 -2.51 7.79
N PHE A 92 -13.43 -2.62 6.47
CA PHE A 92 -12.17 -2.31 5.80
C PHE A 92 -11.75 -0.87 6.06
N ASN A 93 -12.64 0.09 5.82
CA ASN A 93 -12.35 1.51 6.04
C ASN A 93 -12.05 1.81 7.50
N ASN A 94 -12.84 1.25 8.43
CA ASN A 94 -12.59 1.40 9.86
C ASN A 94 -11.21 0.85 10.28
N ALA A 95 -10.79 -0.29 9.71
CA ALA A 95 -9.47 -0.86 9.98
C ALA A 95 -8.33 0.01 9.44
N VAL A 96 -8.51 0.61 8.25
CA VAL A 96 -7.56 1.59 7.68
C VAL A 96 -7.47 2.84 8.57
N ASP A 97 -8.60 3.41 8.97
CA ASP A 97 -8.64 4.60 9.81
C ASP A 97 -8.01 4.36 11.18
N ALA A 98 -8.29 3.21 11.80
CA ALA A 98 -7.68 2.81 13.07
C ALA A 98 -6.16 2.67 12.94
N HIS A 99 -5.68 2.09 11.83
CA HIS A 99 -4.25 1.99 11.56
C HIS A 99 -3.60 3.37 11.41
N ASN A 100 -4.20 4.25 10.60
CA ASN A 100 -3.69 5.61 10.39
C ASN A 100 -3.67 6.41 11.69
N ALA A 101 -4.71 6.28 12.53
CA ALA A 101 -4.77 6.92 13.83
C ALA A 101 -3.64 6.45 14.76
N MET A 102 -3.36 5.14 14.79
CA MET A 102 -2.26 4.58 15.57
C MET A 102 -0.90 5.15 15.12
N VAL A 103 -0.65 5.20 13.81
CA VAL A 103 0.60 5.75 13.26
C VAL A 103 0.75 7.24 13.58
N ASN A 104 -0.32 8.03 13.38
CA ASN A 104 -0.29 9.46 13.67
C ASN A 104 -0.04 9.75 15.16
N ALA A 105 -0.64 8.97 16.06
CA ALA A 105 -0.42 9.12 17.50
C ALA A 105 1.05 8.94 17.90
N VAL A 106 1.77 7.99 17.28
CA VAL A 106 3.21 7.80 17.52
C VAL A 106 4.02 9.01 17.09
N PHE A 107 3.69 9.64 15.95
CA PHE A 107 4.37 10.85 15.50
C PHE A 107 4.07 12.07 16.38
N GLU A 108 2.83 12.21 16.87
CA GLU A 108 2.45 13.28 17.78
C GLU A 108 3.16 13.16 19.13
N GLU A 109 3.28 11.95 19.68
CA GLU A 109 4.02 11.70 20.92
C GLU A 109 5.53 11.98 20.76
N ALA A 110 6.12 11.58 19.63
CA ALA A 110 7.53 11.85 19.32
C ALA A 110 7.84 13.34 19.05
N ALA A 111 6.83 14.14 18.71
CA ALA A 111 6.97 15.58 18.47
C ALA A 111 6.83 16.43 19.75
N ARG A 112 6.50 15.80 20.89
CA ARG A 112 6.33 16.44 22.19
C ARG A 112 7.61 16.39 23.03
#